data_AF-A0A7C7QIE7-F1
#
_entry.id   AF-A0A7C7QIE7-F1
#
_cell.length_a   1.000
_cell.length_b   1.000
_cell.length_c   1.000
_cell.angle_alpha   90.00
_cell.angle_beta   90.00
_cell.angle_gamma   90.00
#
_symmetry.space_group_name_H-M   'P 1'
#
loop_
_entity.id
_entity.type
_entity.pdbx_description
1 polymer ?
#
loop_
_entity_poly.entity_id
_entity_poly.type
_entity_poly.pdbx_seq_one_letter_code
_entity_poly.pdbx_strand_id
1 'polypeptide(L)'
;MALKILVVGIGSLALGSTFCVLFDAKGHPWVSVGFLGISLAVSITGNFILIPRAGILGAATATLMAGTMLCCLSGGYVFLRYGSCLPYLSLGRVVLAGILAYGGGYYAMNQSLGLFWSNLLVGSIYVCALFMLGELKQDKPTMRRLLSPLLRYIDSENSGE
;
A
#
# COMPACT_ATOMS: atom_id res chain seq x y z
N MET A 1 11.74 -12.63 -15.40
CA MET A 1 12.65 -11.98 -14.41
C MET A 1 12.23 -10.54 -14.14
N ALA A 2 12.16 -9.66 -15.15
CA ALA A 2 11.79 -8.25 -14.99
C ALA A 2 10.47 -8.02 -14.23
N LEU A 3 9.44 -8.81 -14.53
CA LEU A 3 8.14 -8.72 -13.84
C LEU A 3 8.26 -8.91 -12.32
N LYS A 4 9.10 -9.85 -11.86
CA LYS A 4 9.28 -10.11 -10.42
C LYS A 4 9.92 -8.90 -9.71
N ILE A 5 10.93 -8.31 -10.34
CA ILE A 5 11.62 -7.12 -9.83
C ILE A 5 10.65 -5.94 -9.78
N LEU A 6 9.86 -5.76 -10.84
CA LEU A 6 8.88 -4.69 -10.93
C LEU A 6 7.80 -4.81 -9.85
N VAL A 7 7.29 -6.02 -9.60
CA VAL A 7 6.29 -6.27 -8.54
C VAL A 7 6.82 -5.86 -7.16
N VAL A 8 8.08 -6.20 -6.85
CA VAL A 8 8.72 -5.75 -5.60
C VAL A 8 8.86 -4.23 -5.58
N GLY A 9 9.21 -3.61 -6.70
CA GLY A 9 9.32 -2.15 -6.83
C GLY A 9 7.99 -1.44 -6.59
N ILE A 10 6.91 -1.93 -7.20
CA ILE A 10 5.55 -1.40 -7.01
C ILE A 10 5.13 -1.52 -5.54
N GLY A 11 5.42 -2.66 -4.88
CA GLY A 11 5.12 -2.84 -3.46
C GLY A 11 5.82 -1.81 -2.58
N SER A 12 7.11 -1.56 -2.81
CA SER A 12 7.86 -0.54 -2.08
C SER A 12 7.33 0.86 -2.35
N LEU A 13 6.99 1.16 -3.60
CA LEU A 13 6.45 2.46 -3.99
C LEU A 13 5.09 2.72 -3.34
N ALA A 14 4.22 1.70 -3.28
CA ALA A 14 2.92 1.75 -2.62
C ALA A 14 3.05 2.00 -1.10
N LEU A 15 4.01 1.37 -0.44
CA LEU A 15 4.32 1.65 0.97
C LEU A 15 4.77 3.11 1.15
N GLY A 16 5.72 3.56 0.33
CA GLY A 16 6.19 4.94 0.30
C GLY A 16 5.05 5.97 0.10
N SER A 17 4.16 5.72 -0.86
CA SER A 17 3.02 6.60 -1.12
C SER A 17 2.00 6.60 0.02
N THR A 18 1.82 5.48 0.72
CA THR A 18 0.93 5.43 1.89
C THR A 18 1.42 6.36 3.00
N PHE A 19 2.74 6.43 3.24
CA PHE A 19 3.31 7.41 4.17
C PHE A 19 3.13 8.86 3.69
N CYS A 20 3.20 9.10 2.38
CA CYS A 20 2.96 10.42 1.81
C CYS A 20 1.52 10.90 2.08
N VAL A 21 0.53 10.01 1.90
CA VAL A 21 -0.87 10.29 2.27
C VAL A 21 -1.03 10.61 3.76
N LEU A 22 -0.27 9.92 4.64
CA LEU A 22 -0.27 10.24 6.08
C LEU A 22 0.29 11.64 6.37
N PHE A 23 1.26 12.13 5.58
CA PHE A 23 1.77 13.50 5.72
C PHE A 23 0.77 14.54 5.25
N ASP A 24 0.09 14.26 4.14
CA ASP A 24 -0.96 15.13 3.61
C ASP A 24 -2.11 15.28 4.62
N ALA A 25 -2.54 14.16 5.24
CA ALA A 25 -3.56 14.16 6.28
C ALA A 25 -3.16 14.94 7.55
N LYS A 26 -1.85 15.06 7.83
CA LYS A 26 -1.31 15.83 8.96
C LYS A 26 -0.93 17.26 8.61
N GLY A 27 -1.32 17.76 7.43
CA GLY A 27 -1.11 19.15 7.03
C GLY A 27 0.33 19.51 6.63
N HIS A 28 1.16 18.52 6.27
CA HIS A 28 2.52 18.73 5.78
C HIS A 28 2.71 18.29 4.31
N PRO A 29 1.90 18.78 3.36
CA PRO A 29 1.91 18.29 1.97
C PRO A 29 3.22 18.60 1.24
N TRP A 30 3.93 19.66 1.61
CA TRP A 30 5.20 20.02 1.00
C TRP A 30 6.29 18.95 1.18
N VAL A 31 6.25 18.21 2.30
CA VAL A 31 7.19 17.12 2.57
C VAL A 31 6.91 15.92 1.67
N SER A 32 5.62 15.60 1.48
CA SER A 32 5.14 14.56 0.56
C SER A 32 5.59 14.84 -0.88
N VAL A 33 5.35 16.07 -1.35
CA VAL A 33 5.78 16.52 -2.68
C VAL A 33 7.30 16.42 -2.85
N GLY A 34 8.07 16.82 -1.83
CA GLY A 34 9.53 16.71 -1.85
C GLY A 34 10.02 15.28 -2.04
N PHE A 35 9.49 14.32 -1.26
CA PHE A 35 9.88 12.91 -1.37
C PHE A 35 9.44 12.27 -2.68
N LEU A 36 8.22 12.55 -3.13
CA LEU A 36 7.73 12.09 -4.44
C LEU A 36 8.57 12.67 -5.58
N GLY A 37 8.94 13.95 -5.50
CA GLY A 37 9.81 14.60 -6.47
C GLY A 37 11.20 13.95 -6.55
N ILE A 38 11.81 13.65 -5.40
CA ILE A 38 13.10 12.94 -5.34
C ILE A 38 12.97 11.53 -5.95
N SER A 39 11.93 10.78 -5.58
CA SER A 39 11.68 9.44 -6.12
C SER A 39 11.48 9.47 -7.64
N LEU A 40 10.76 10.46 -8.14
CA LEU A 40 10.53 10.67 -9.56
C LEU A 40 11.83 11.03 -10.30
N ALA A 41 12.64 11.91 -9.73
CA ALA A 41 13.95 12.26 -10.29
C ALA A 41 14.88 11.04 -10.37
N VAL A 42 14.90 10.19 -9.33
CA VAL A 42 15.65 8.93 -9.31
C VAL A 42 15.11 7.96 -10.35
N SER A 43 13.80 7.85 -10.49
CA SER A 43 13.16 7.02 -11.50
C SER A 43 13.54 7.47 -12.91
N ILE A 44 13.44 8.76 -13.23
CA ILE A 44 13.79 9.32 -14.53
C ILE A 44 15.28 9.09 -14.83
N THR A 45 16.16 9.46 -13.90
CA THR A 45 17.60 9.32 -14.05
C THR A 45 18.01 7.85 -14.21
N GLY A 46 17.44 6.97 -13.39
CA GLY A 46 17.65 5.53 -13.46
C GLY A 46 17.16 4.96 -14.80
N ASN A 47 15.99 5.36 -15.27
CA ASN A 47 15.49 4.93 -16.58
C ASN A 47 16.42 5.38 -17.71
N PHE A 48 16.86 6.64 -17.72
CA PHE A 48 17.79 7.15 -18.73
C PHE A 48 19.13 6.38 -18.77
N ILE A 49 19.65 5.97 -17.61
CA ILE A 49 20.94 5.27 -17.53
C ILE A 49 20.81 3.76 -17.78
N LEU A 50 19.75 3.14 -17.24
CA LEU A 50 19.62 1.68 -17.24
C LEU A 50 18.86 1.13 -18.45
N ILE A 51 17.93 1.88 -19.05
CA ILE A 51 17.20 1.41 -20.24
C ILE A 51 18.16 1.13 -21.42
N PRO A 52 19.14 2.00 -21.75
CA PRO A 52 20.05 1.72 -22.86
C PRO A 52 20.92 0.49 -22.66
N ARG A 53 21.23 0.13 -21.39
CA ARG A 53 22.12 -0.99 -21.04
C ARG A 53 21.39 -2.31 -20.81
N ALA A 54 20.19 -2.25 -20.21
CA ALA A 54 19.47 -3.42 -19.72
C ALA A 54 18.01 -3.49 -20.19
N GLY A 55 17.56 -2.57 -21.05
CA GLY A 55 16.21 -2.54 -21.60
C GLY A 55 15.13 -2.55 -20.52
N ILE A 56 14.17 -3.48 -20.65
CA ILE A 56 13.02 -3.64 -19.74
C ILE A 56 13.46 -4.01 -18.32
N LEU A 57 14.55 -4.78 -18.16
CA LEU A 57 15.11 -5.08 -16.84
C LEU A 57 15.61 -3.80 -16.16
N GLY A 58 16.23 -2.92 -16.94
CA GLY A 58 16.71 -1.61 -16.47
C GLY A 58 15.59 -0.73 -15.92
N ALA A 59 14.46 -0.67 -16.63
CA ALA A 59 13.28 0.08 -16.17
C ALA A 59 12.68 -0.48 -14.88
N ALA A 60 12.59 -1.81 -14.76
CA ALA A 60 12.13 -2.46 -13.53
C ALA A 60 13.05 -2.16 -12.34
N THR A 61 14.37 -2.21 -12.53
CA THR A 61 15.35 -1.88 -11.47
C THR A 61 15.33 -0.41 -11.08
N ALA A 62 15.15 0.50 -12.04
CA ALA A 62 14.99 1.93 -11.76
C ALA A 62 13.74 2.20 -10.90
N THR A 63 12.64 1.52 -11.21
CA THR A 63 11.39 1.62 -10.43
C THR A 63 11.57 1.06 -9.03
N LEU A 64 12.26 -0.09 -8.89
CA LEU A 64 12.59 -0.66 -7.59
C LEU A 64 13.43 0.30 -6.76
N MET A 65 14.50 0.90 -7.32
CA MET A 65 15.34 1.87 -6.64
C MET A 65 14.56 3.13 -6.21
N ALA A 66 13.71 3.66 -7.09
CA ALA A 66 12.88 4.82 -6.79
C ALA A 66 11.87 4.52 -5.67
N GLY A 67 11.23 3.35 -5.70
CA GLY A 67 10.27 2.90 -4.70
C GLY A 67 10.91 2.59 -3.34
N THR A 68 12.08 1.97 -3.32
CA THR A 68 12.82 1.70 -2.07
C THR A 68 13.32 2.99 -1.44
N MET A 69 13.86 3.90 -2.25
CA MET A 69 14.29 5.21 -1.77
C MET A 69 13.12 6.01 -1.20
N LEU A 70 11.98 6.05 -1.89
CA LEU A 70 10.77 6.71 -1.37
C LEU A 70 10.34 6.12 -0.03
N CYS A 71 10.22 4.79 0.05
CA CYS A 71 9.81 4.10 1.27
C CYS A 71 10.78 4.34 2.44
N CYS A 72 12.09 4.32 2.20
CA CYS A 72 13.10 4.57 3.23
C CYS A 72 13.06 6.03 3.71
N LEU A 73 12.95 7.00 2.80
CA LEU A 73 12.89 8.42 3.15
C LEU A 73 11.61 8.75 3.91
N SER A 74 10.45 8.33 3.38
CA SER A 74 9.16 8.59 4.01
C SER A 74 9.03 7.85 5.35
N GLY A 75 9.41 6.58 5.41
CA GLY A 75 9.39 5.78 6.63
C GLY A 75 10.35 6.30 7.70
N GLY A 76 11.57 6.67 7.31
CA GLY A 76 12.56 7.28 8.20
C GLY A 76 12.08 8.62 8.75
N TYR A 77 11.46 9.46 7.91
CA TYR A 77 10.87 10.72 8.36
C TYR A 77 9.71 10.50 9.34
N VAL A 78 8.82 9.53 9.09
CA VAL A 78 7.75 9.17 10.04
C VAL A 78 8.35 8.78 11.39
N PHE A 79 9.37 7.92 11.37
CA PHE A 79 10.03 7.43 12.59
C PHE A 79 10.65 8.58 13.39
N LEU A 80 11.42 9.46 12.72
CA LEU A 80 12.09 10.59 13.36
C LEU A 80 11.10 11.65 13.87
N ARG A 81 10.03 11.94 13.13
CA ARG A 81 9.11 13.04 13.45
C ARG A 81 8.03 12.67 14.45
N TYR A 82 7.49 11.45 14.36
CA TYR A 82 6.35 11.02 15.16
C TYR A 82 6.71 10.02 16.26
N GLY A 83 7.97 9.56 16.32
CA GLY A 83 8.45 8.61 17.32
C GLY A 83 7.68 7.29 17.36
N SER A 84 6.82 7.06 16.36
CA SER A 84 5.88 5.96 16.30
C SER A 84 6.31 5.09 15.14
N CYS A 85 6.88 3.92 15.47
CA CYS A 85 6.94 2.85 14.49
C CYS A 85 5.51 2.43 14.14
N LEU A 86 5.31 2.04 12.88
CA LEU A 86 4.14 1.27 12.48
C LEU A 86 3.91 0.17 13.52
N PRO A 87 2.67 -0.06 13.98
CA PRO A 87 2.40 -1.06 14.98
C PRO A 87 2.91 -2.41 14.47
N TYR A 88 4.00 -2.91 15.06
CA TYR A 88 4.68 -4.12 14.61
C TYR A 88 3.73 -5.33 14.53
N LEU A 89 2.72 -5.36 15.40
CA LEU A 89 1.64 -6.34 15.39
C LEU A 89 0.79 -6.28 14.11
N SER A 90 0.39 -5.08 13.66
CA SER A 90 -0.36 -4.91 12.41
C SER A 90 0.50 -5.29 11.21
N LEU A 91 1.77 -4.88 11.23
CA LEU A 91 2.73 -5.21 10.17
C LEU A 91 2.93 -6.72 10.06
N GLY A 92 3.08 -7.42 11.19
CA GLY A 92 3.16 -8.88 11.25
C GLY A 92 1.90 -9.57 10.73
N ARG A 93 0.70 -9.04 11.03
CA ARG A 93 -0.58 -9.57 10.53
C ARG A 93 -0.70 -9.40 9.01
N VAL A 94 -0.32 -8.24 8.47
CA VAL A 94 -0.32 -7.98 7.03
C VAL A 94 0.64 -8.92 6.30
N VAL A 95 1.85 -9.11 6.84
CA VAL A 95 2.83 -10.05 6.29
C VAL A 95 2.27 -11.48 6.32
N LEU A 96 1.66 -11.90 7.43
CA LEU A 96 1.09 -13.24 7.57
C LEU A 96 -0.10 -13.46 6.61
N ALA A 97 -0.98 -12.48 6.47
CA ALA A 97 -2.05 -12.51 5.47
C ALA A 97 -1.51 -12.61 4.04
N GLY A 98 -0.42 -11.89 3.74
CA GLY A 98 0.28 -11.97 2.46
C GLY A 98 0.86 -13.36 2.18
N ILE A 99 1.48 -13.99 3.19
CA ILE A 99 2.02 -15.36 3.08
C ILE A 99 0.89 -16.36 2.81
N LEU A 100 -0.23 -16.26 3.53
CA LEU A 100 -1.40 -17.12 3.33
C LEU A 100 -2.01 -16.94 1.93
N ALA A 101 -2.15 -15.70 1.47
CA ALA A 101 -2.65 -15.40 0.14
C ALA A 101 -1.72 -15.91 -0.96
N TYR A 102 -0.40 -15.79 -0.78
CA TYR A 102 0.60 -16.35 -1.69
C TYR A 102 0.50 -17.88 -1.75
N GLY A 103 0.40 -18.54 -0.60
CA GLY A 103 0.19 -19.99 -0.52
C GLY A 103 -1.07 -20.43 -1.26
N GLY A 104 -2.20 -19.77 -1.03
CA GLY A 104 -3.47 -20.03 -1.73
C GLY A 104 -3.38 -19.82 -3.24
N GLY A 105 -2.68 -18.76 -3.66
CA GLY A 105 -2.44 -18.47 -5.08
C GLY A 105 -1.58 -19.52 -5.78
N TYR A 106 -0.56 -20.05 -5.09
CA TYR A 106 0.28 -21.12 -5.62
C TYR A 106 -0.53 -22.40 -5.90
N TYR A 107 -1.43 -22.77 -4.99
CA TYR A 107 -2.34 -23.90 -5.21
C TYR A 107 -3.34 -23.63 -6.34
N ALA A 108 -3.90 -22.41 -6.42
CA ALA A 108 -4.87 -22.04 -7.45
C ALA A 108 -4.27 -22.04 -8.87
N MET A 109 -3.01 -21.62 -9.04
CA MET A 109 -2.30 -21.69 -10.33
C MET A 109 -2.12 -23.13 -10.82
N ASN A 110 -1.93 -24.10 -9.91
CA ASN A 110 -1.70 -25.49 -10.29
C ASN A 110 -2.96 -26.18 -10.84
N GLN A 111 -4.16 -25.66 -10.56
CA GLN A 111 -5.43 -26.21 -11.06
C GLN A 111 -5.87 -25.65 -12.42
N SER A 112 -5.04 -24.87 -13.12
CA SER A 112 -5.41 -24.23 -14.41
C SER A 112 -6.68 -23.38 -14.35
N LEU A 113 -7.04 -22.88 -13.15
CA LEU A 113 -8.06 -21.85 -13.01
C LEU A 113 -7.57 -20.61 -13.79
N GLY A 114 -8.39 -20.10 -14.72
CA GLY A 114 -8.02 -18.92 -15.50
C GLY A 114 -7.53 -17.76 -14.63
N LEU A 115 -6.69 -16.89 -15.20
CA LEU A 115 -6.02 -15.79 -14.48
C LEU A 115 -6.99 -14.92 -13.66
N PHE A 116 -8.20 -14.71 -14.16
CA PHE A 116 -9.21 -13.94 -13.44
C PHE A 116 -9.64 -14.62 -12.13
N TRP A 117 -9.99 -15.91 -12.18
CA TRP A 117 -10.48 -16.66 -11.04
C TRP A 117 -9.42 -16.90 -9.98
N SER A 118 -8.18 -17.16 -10.40
CA SER A 118 -7.05 -17.31 -9.47
C SER A 118 -6.78 -16.01 -8.69
N ASN A 119 -6.80 -14.85 -9.36
CA ASN A 119 -6.62 -13.55 -8.68
C ASN A 119 -7.80 -13.21 -7.76
N LEU A 120 -9.04 -13.52 -8.16
CA LEU A 120 -10.21 -13.33 -7.31
C LEU A 120 -10.11 -14.16 -6.02
N LEU A 121 -9.67 -15.42 -6.15
CA LEU A 121 -9.48 -16.33 -5.03
C LEU A 121 -8.38 -15.83 -4.08
N VAL A 122 -7.22 -15.42 -4.62
CA VAL A 122 -6.12 -14.84 -3.82
C VAL A 122 -6.58 -13.60 -3.07
N GLY A 123 -7.29 -12.68 -3.74
CA GLY A 123 -7.85 -11.50 -3.09
C GLY A 123 -8.84 -11.86 -1.98
N SER A 124 -9.69 -12.86 -2.21
CA SER A 124 -10.65 -13.34 -1.21
C SER A 124 -9.97 -13.96 0.01
N ILE A 125 -8.93 -14.78 -0.19
CA ILE A 125 -8.12 -15.35 0.90
C ILE A 125 -7.45 -14.23 1.69
N TYR A 126 -6.85 -13.25 1.01
CA TYR A 126 -6.17 -12.14 1.66
C TYR A 126 -7.12 -11.33 2.55
N VAL A 127 -8.29 -10.95 2.04
CA VAL A 127 -9.31 -10.21 2.80
C VAL A 127 -9.84 -11.06 3.97
N CYS A 128 -10.10 -12.34 3.75
CA CYS A 128 -10.57 -13.24 4.80
C CYS A 128 -9.53 -13.40 5.92
N ALA A 129 -8.24 -13.54 5.55
CA ALA A 129 -7.14 -13.60 6.50
C ALA A 129 -7.05 -12.31 7.33
N LEU A 130 -7.10 -11.13 6.69
CA LEU A 130 -7.12 -9.84 7.40
C LEU A 130 -8.32 -9.70 8.32
N PHE A 131 -9.49 -10.19 7.92
CA PHE A 131 -10.70 -10.18 8.73
C PHE A 131 -10.54 -11.07 9.97
N MET A 132 -10.00 -12.29 9.81
CA MET A 132 -9.71 -13.20 10.92
C MET A 132 -8.64 -12.66 11.88
N LEU A 133 -7.62 -11.98 11.35
CA LEU A 133 -6.56 -11.35 12.12
C LEU A 133 -7.03 -10.10 12.90
N GLY A 134 -8.28 -9.66 12.66
CA GLY A 134 -8.93 -8.61 13.43
C GLY A 134 -8.49 -7.19 13.08
N GLU A 135 -7.68 -6.99 12.05
CA GLU A 135 -7.25 -5.66 11.58
C GLU A 135 -8.46 -4.80 11.16
N LEU A 136 -9.42 -5.40 10.44
CA LEU A 136 -10.66 -4.73 10.01
C LEU A 136 -11.61 -4.38 11.17
N LYS A 137 -11.41 -4.97 12.36
CA LYS A 137 -12.33 -4.81 13.50
C LYS A 137 -11.96 -3.64 14.41
N GLN A 138 -10.73 -3.11 14.31
CA GLN A 138 -10.24 -2.04 15.18
C GLN A 138 -10.84 -0.65 14.89
N ASP A 139 -11.54 -0.45 13.77
CA ASP A 139 -12.04 0.86 13.37
C ASP A 139 -13.54 1.11 13.65
N LYS A 140 -14.16 0.26 14.49
CA LYS A 140 -15.56 0.44 14.93
C LYS A 140 -15.87 1.79 15.60
N PRO A 141 -15.01 2.37 16.46
CA PRO A 141 -15.35 3.65 17.11
C PRO A 141 -15.23 4.86 16.16
N THR A 142 -14.34 4.81 15.17
CA THR A 142 -14.14 5.90 14.18
C THR A 142 -15.29 5.93 13.18
N MET A 143 -15.67 4.76 12.65
CA MET A 143 -16.79 4.63 11.70
C MET A 143 -18.12 5.08 12.33
N ARG A 144 -18.33 4.79 13.63
CA ARG A 144 -19.50 5.27 14.37
C ARG A 144 -19.49 6.79 14.61
N ARG A 145 -18.31 7.42 14.69
CA ARG A 145 -18.14 8.88 14.80
C ARG A 145 -18.33 9.60 13.46
N LEU A 146 -18.00 8.97 12.33
CA LEU A 146 -18.23 9.52 10.99
C LEU A 146 -19.70 9.39 10.54
N LEU A 147 -20.39 8.35 11.00
CA LEU A 147 -21.81 8.13 10.69
C LEU A 147 -22.76 8.94 11.58
N SER A 148 -22.35 9.37 12.77
CA SER A 148 -23.22 10.14 13.67
C SER A 148 -23.70 11.49 13.13
N PRO A 149 -22.90 12.30 12.38
CA PRO A 149 -23.43 13.51 11.75
C PRO A 149 -24.37 13.22 10.58
N LEU A 150 -24.14 12.15 9.81
CA LEU A 150 -25.04 11.75 8.72
C LEU A 150 -26.39 11.26 9.24
N LEU A 151 -26.40 10.48 10.33
CA LEU A 151 -27.63 10.08 11.01
C LEU A 151 -28.43 11.28 11.52
N ARG A 152 -27.75 12.29 12.09
CA ARG A 152 -28.42 13.53 12.54
C ARG A 152 -29.01 14.35 11.38
N TYR A 153 -28.39 14.32 10.21
CA TYR A 153 -28.93 15.00 9.02
C TYR A 153 -30.22 14.32 8.55
N ILE A 154 -30.22 12.98 8.47
CA ILE A 154 -31.39 12.18 8.09
C ILE A 154 -32.54 12.36 9.10
N ASP A 155 -32.24 12.39 10.40
CA ASP A 155 -33.27 12.62 11.43
C ASP A 155 -33.86 14.04 11.37
N SER A 156 -33.09 15.05 10.96
CA SER A 156 -33.58 16.44 10.82
C SER A 156 -34.49 16.64 9.60
N GLU A 157 -34.29 15.86 8.54
CA GLU A 157 -35.12 15.89 7.33
C GLU A 157 -36.49 15.23 7.57
N ASN A 158 -36.52 14.17 8.38
CA ASN A 158 -37.74 13.42 8.70
C ASN A 158 -38.62 14.08 9.79
N SER A 159 -38.12 15.10 10.48
CA SER A 159 -38.84 15.79 11.58
C SER A 159 -39.52 17.09 11.11
N GLY A 160 -39.39 17.44 9.83
CA GLY A 160 -39.90 18.68 9.23
C GLY A 160 -41.17 18.52 8.39
N GLU A 161 -41.76 17.32 8.34
CA GLU A 161 -43.06 17.02 7.71
C GLU A 161 -44.14 16.75 8.78
#